data_AF-A0A9P6GZB7-F1
#
_entry.id   AF-A0A9P6GZB7-F1
#
_cell.length_a   1.000
_cell.length_b   1.000
_cell.length_c   1.000
_cell.angle_alpha   90.00
_cell.angle_beta   90.00
_cell.angle_gamma   90.00
#
_symmetry.space_group_name_H-M   'P 1'
#
loop_
_entity.id
_entity.type
_entity.pdbx_description
1 polymer ?
#
loop_
_entity_poly.entity_id
_entity_poly.type
_entity_poly.pdbx_seq_one_letter_code
_entity_poly.pdbx_strand_id
1 'polypeptide(L)'
;MYEGEIKKLEETCINNIKNNNPKDFELNYNMFTTFNVSSPHLKAYMLMLLLSQNRVKDYYKHMQSVKLQDMDNELIKMVMYVERITITGNLRKLENLTKTCKYPEFVPFLKEIYFTNKNSINEDVGCMKDPVGFKSTKKNEQTVKDSLFIGLNAYIL
;
A
#
# COMPACT_ATOMS: atom_id res chain seq x y z
N MET A 1 24.60 23.95 -4.94
CA MET A 1 23.99 24.67 -6.08
C MET A 1 22.71 24.02 -6.63
N TYR A 2 22.27 22.85 -6.14
CA TYR A 2 21.09 22.13 -6.67
C TYR A 2 19.77 22.35 -5.92
N GLU A 3 19.76 23.15 -4.85
CA GLU A 3 18.58 23.25 -3.96
C GLU A 3 17.34 23.79 -4.68
N GLY A 4 17.50 24.78 -5.57
CA GLY A 4 16.39 25.33 -6.35
C GLY A 4 15.82 24.36 -7.37
N GLU A 5 16.65 23.48 -7.95
CA GLU A 5 16.20 22.47 -8.91
C GLU A 5 15.47 21.32 -8.20
N ILE A 6 15.96 20.91 -7.03
CA ILE A 6 15.31 19.88 -6.20
C ILE A 6 13.92 20.34 -5.75
N LYS A 7 13.78 21.61 -5.32
CA LYS A 7 12.49 22.19 -4.95
C LYS A 7 11.50 22.20 -6.12
N LYS A 8 11.94 22.60 -7.31
CA LYS A 8 11.11 22.56 -8.53
C LYS A 8 10.67 21.14 -8.88
N LEU A 9 11.55 20.15 -8.69
CA LEU A 9 11.22 18.76 -8.93
C LEU A 9 10.19 18.22 -7.91
N GLU A 10 10.31 18.61 -6.64
CA GLU A 10 9.31 18.30 -5.61
C GLU A 10 7.94 18.91 -5.94
N GLU A 11 7.91 20.19 -6.34
CA GLU A 11 6.69 20.85 -6.79
C GLU A 11 6.06 20.16 -8.01
N THR A 12 6.89 19.70 -8.95
CA THR A 12 6.44 18.94 -10.13
C THR A 12 5.80 17.61 -9.71
N CYS A 13 6.39 16.89 -8.74
CA CYS A 13 5.79 15.68 -8.19
C CYS A 13 4.40 15.97 -7.58
N ILE A 14 4.30 17.03 -6.77
CA ILE A 14 3.03 17.45 -6.14
C ILE A 14 1.99 17.82 -7.20
N ASN A 15 2.38 18.51 -8.26
CA ASN A 15 1.48 18.87 -9.36
C ASN A 15 0.99 17.62 -10.11
N ASN A 16 1.86 16.65 -10.36
CA ASN A 16 1.47 15.38 -11.00
C ASN A 16 0.44 14.61 -10.15
N ILE A 17 0.62 14.59 -8.83
CA ILE A 17 -0.35 14.02 -7.89
C ILE A 17 -1.70 14.73 -8.01
N LYS A 18 -1.71 16.07 -7.92
CA LYS A 18 -2.94 16.88 -7.97
C LYS A 18 -3.69 16.72 -9.30
N ASN A 19 -2.95 16.53 -10.40
CA ASN A 19 -3.49 16.31 -11.72
C ASN A 19 -3.83 14.84 -12.02
N ASN A 20 -3.76 13.96 -11.01
CA ASN A 20 -4.03 12.53 -11.13
C ASN A 20 -3.20 11.86 -12.24
N ASN A 21 -1.91 12.20 -12.32
CA ASN A 21 -0.95 11.67 -13.28
C ASN A 21 0.09 10.78 -12.56
N PRO A 22 -0.27 9.54 -12.18
CA PRO A 22 0.59 8.68 -11.37
C PRO A 22 1.87 8.23 -12.07
N LYS A 23 1.85 8.12 -13.41
CA LYS A 23 3.03 7.71 -14.19
C LYS A 23 4.12 8.78 -14.15
N ASP A 24 3.74 10.02 -14.42
CA ASP A 24 4.69 11.14 -14.39
C ASP A 24 5.11 11.46 -12.96
N PHE A 25 4.23 11.24 -11.98
CA PHE A 25 4.63 11.28 -10.56
C PHE A 25 5.72 10.24 -10.26
N GLU A 26 5.51 8.96 -10.58
CA GLU A 26 6.48 7.90 -10.29
C GLU A 26 7.83 8.15 -10.97
N LEU A 27 7.82 8.61 -12.23
CA LEU A 27 9.04 8.99 -12.96
C LEU A 27 9.81 10.12 -12.24
N ASN A 28 9.13 11.22 -11.91
CA ASN A 28 9.76 12.36 -11.26
C ASN A 28 10.18 12.05 -9.81
N TYR A 29 9.42 11.19 -9.11
CA TYR A 29 9.77 10.73 -7.78
C TYR A 29 11.07 9.90 -7.79
N ASN A 30 11.21 8.98 -8.75
CA ASN A 30 12.44 8.21 -8.90
C ASN A 30 13.63 9.13 -9.14
N MET A 31 13.50 10.15 -9.99
CA MET A 31 14.52 11.17 -10.17
C MET A 31 14.82 11.94 -8.87
N PHE A 32 13.79 12.33 -8.12
CA PHE A 32 13.92 13.04 -6.84
C PHE A 32 14.74 12.23 -5.81
N THR A 33 14.53 10.92 -5.73
CA THR A 33 15.25 10.06 -4.77
C THR A 33 16.77 9.98 -5.03
N THR A 34 17.24 10.26 -6.24
CA THR A 34 18.69 10.27 -6.57
C THR A 34 19.46 11.37 -5.86
N PHE A 35 18.78 12.43 -5.42
CA PHE A 35 19.40 13.56 -4.73
C PHE A 35 19.60 13.33 -3.23
N ASN A 36 19.24 12.15 -2.70
CA ASN A 36 19.31 11.81 -1.26
C ASN A 36 18.54 12.78 -0.34
N VAL A 37 17.54 13.48 -0.87
CA VAL A 37 16.65 14.37 -0.12
C VAL A 37 15.41 13.59 0.33
N SER A 38 14.89 13.92 1.51
CA SER A 38 13.71 13.26 2.09
C SER A 38 12.52 14.20 2.06
N SER A 39 11.43 13.75 1.43
CA SER A 39 10.13 14.40 1.54
C SER A 39 9.10 13.37 2.05
N PRO A 40 8.67 13.46 3.32
CA PRO A 40 7.64 12.57 3.86
C PRO A 40 6.34 12.61 3.05
N HIS A 41 6.03 13.78 2.49
CA HIS A 41 4.88 13.99 1.65
C HIS A 41 4.95 13.10 0.40
N LEU A 42 6.03 13.22 -0.39
CA LEU A 42 6.21 12.42 -1.61
C LEU A 42 6.29 10.91 -1.32
N LYS A 43 6.96 10.53 -0.21
CA LYS A 43 6.99 9.13 0.25
C LYS A 43 5.60 8.56 0.50
N ALA A 44 4.72 9.32 1.16
CA ALA A 44 3.35 8.88 1.41
C ALA A 44 2.58 8.63 0.11
N TYR A 45 2.71 9.52 -0.89
CA TYR A 45 2.09 9.31 -2.19
C TYR A 45 2.64 8.10 -2.92
N MET A 46 3.96 7.90 -2.90
CA MET A 46 4.57 6.72 -3.51
C MET A 46 4.06 5.44 -2.86
N LEU A 47 4.00 5.40 -1.53
CA LEU A 47 3.45 4.25 -0.80
C LEU A 47 1.98 4.00 -1.16
N MET A 48 1.15 5.04 -1.22
CA MET A 48 -0.26 4.92 -1.61
C MET A 48 -0.42 4.41 -3.05
N LEU A 49 0.39 4.92 -3.97
CA LEU A 49 0.42 4.48 -5.36
C LEU A 49 0.74 2.99 -5.45
N LEU A 50 1.81 2.55 -4.77
CA LEU A 50 2.20 1.14 -4.75
C LEU A 50 1.11 0.23 -4.20
N LEU A 51 0.40 0.65 -3.13
CA LEU A 51 -0.77 -0.07 -2.61
C LEU A 51 -1.90 -0.16 -3.63
N SER A 52 -2.24 0.95 -4.29
CA SER A 52 -3.32 0.98 -5.31
C SER A 52 -3.04 0.09 -6.52
N GLN A 53 -1.77 -0.11 -6.87
CA GLN A 53 -1.36 -0.99 -7.96
C GLN A 53 -1.16 -2.45 -7.51
N ASN A 54 -1.52 -2.78 -6.26
CA ASN A 54 -1.27 -4.09 -5.65
C ASN A 54 0.22 -4.52 -5.68
N ARG A 55 1.14 -3.55 -5.69
CA ARG A 55 2.60 -3.77 -5.68
C ARG A 55 3.12 -3.89 -4.25
N VAL A 56 2.57 -4.86 -3.50
CA VAL A 56 2.81 -5.05 -2.06
C VAL A 56 4.31 -5.24 -1.74
N LYS A 57 5.05 -5.96 -2.59
CA LYS A 57 6.50 -6.15 -2.41
C LYS A 57 7.27 -4.82 -2.47
N ASP A 58 6.95 -3.99 -3.46
CA ASP A 58 7.58 -2.68 -3.64
C ASP A 58 7.18 -1.73 -2.51
N TYR A 59 5.93 -1.81 -2.04
CA TYR A 59 5.45 -1.05 -0.89
C TYR A 59 6.33 -1.28 0.34
N TYR A 60 6.54 -2.55 0.74
CA TYR A 60 7.35 -2.84 1.92
C TYR A 60 8.83 -2.50 1.73
N LYS A 61 9.36 -2.69 0.53
CA LYS A 61 10.71 -2.22 0.19
C LYS A 61 10.83 -0.70 0.34
N HIS A 62 9.81 0.04 -0.09
CA HIS A 62 9.81 1.49 0.02
C HIS A 62 9.59 1.96 1.47
N MET A 63 8.77 1.25 2.24
CA MET A 63 8.52 1.52 3.66
C MET A 63 9.82 1.44 4.49
N GLN A 64 10.75 0.55 4.14
CA GLN A 64 12.08 0.47 4.79
C GLN A 64 12.92 1.75 4.61
N SER A 65 12.62 2.59 3.60
CA SER A 65 13.31 3.87 3.37
C SER A 65 12.68 5.06 4.13
N VAL A 66 11.55 4.83 4.80
CA VAL A 66 10.89 5.83 5.65
C VAL A 66 11.67 5.92 6.95
N LYS A 67 12.20 7.11 7.25
CA LYS A 67 12.98 7.32 8.48
C LYS A 67 12.04 7.48 9.67
N LEU A 68 12.51 7.19 10.88
CA LEU A 68 11.71 7.33 12.10
C LEU A 68 11.11 8.74 12.25
N GLN A 69 11.88 9.78 11.91
CA GLN A 69 11.42 11.18 11.92
C GLN A 69 10.27 11.46 10.93
N ASP A 70 10.15 10.68 9.86
CA ASP A 70 9.09 10.83 8.86
C ASP A 70 7.79 10.15 9.34
N MET A 71 7.86 9.24 10.33
CA MET A 71 6.72 8.46 10.83
C MET A 71 5.68 9.32 11.52
N ASP A 72 6.05 10.51 12.01
CA ASP A 72 5.10 11.42 12.63
C ASP A 72 4.21 12.16 11.63
N ASN A 73 4.56 12.13 10.34
CA ASN A 73 3.79 12.73 9.28
C ASN A 73 2.40 12.08 9.13
N GLU A 74 1.35 12.90 9.11
CA GLU A 74 -0.03 12.43 9.04
C GLU A 74 -0.34 11.61 7.78
N LEU A 75 0.27 11.94 6.64
CA LEU A 75 0.05 11.22 5.39
C LEU A 75 0.67 9.83 5.43
N ILE A 76 1.87 9.69 6.02
CA ILE A 76 2.48 8.37 6.25
C ILE A 76 1.60 7.53 7.16
N LYS A 77 1.14 8.10 8.29
CA LYS A 77 0.21 7.42 9.22
C LYS A 77 -1.08 6.97 8.52
N MET A 78 -1.63 7.82 7.65
CA MET A 78 -2.82 7.51 6.85
C MET A 78 -2.57 6.33 5.91
N VAL A 79 -1.45 6.31 5.20
CA VAL A 79 -1.11 5.22 4.26
C VAL A 79 -0.92 3.90 5.01
N MET A 80 -0.23 3.91 6.16
CA MET A 80 -0.10 2.72 7.01
C MET A 80 -1.47 2.22 7.53
N TYR A 81 -2.39 3.13 7.84
CA TYR A 81 -3.75 2.76 8.24
C TYR A 81 -4.52 2.11 7.09
N VAL A 82 -4.39 2.63 5.87
CA VAL A 82 -4.99 2.06 4.66
C VAL A 82 -4.45 0.66 4.38
N GLU A 83 -3.14 0.47 4.46
CA GLU A 83 -2.51 -0.83 4.31
C GLU A 83 -3.08 -1.85 5.31
N ARG A 84 -3.20 -1.46 6.59
CA ARG A 84 -3.73 -2.34 7.62
C ARG A 84 -5.18 -2.74 7.36
N ILE A 85 -6.02 -1.78 6.94
CA ILE A 85 -7.41 -2.07 6.55
C ILE A 85 -7.46 -3.04 5.38
N THR A 86 -6.57 -2.84 4.40
CA THR A 86 -6.47 -3.65 3.19
C THR A 86 -6.10 -5.09 3.54
N ILE A 87 -5.04 -5.30 4.33
CA ILE A 87 -4.59 -6.64 4.76
C ILE A 87 -5.64 -7.34 5.62
N THR A 88 -6.36 -6.60 6.46
CA THR A 88 -7.43 -7.18 7.29
C THR A 88 -8.74 -7.41 6.53
N GLY A 89 -8.79 -7.08 5.22
CA GLY A 89 -9.97 -7.30 4.38
C GLY A 89 -11.20 -6.49 4.80
N ASN A 90 -11.03 -5.39 5.56
CA ASN A 90 -12.15 -4.64 6.09
C ASN A 90 -12.73 -3.66 5.05
N LEU A 91 -13.49 -4.21 4.09
CA LEU A 91 -14.10 -3.45 3.00
C LEU A 91 -14.97 -2.28 3.47
N ARG A 92 -15.71 -2.43 4.58
CA ARG A 92 -16.58 -1.37 5.11
C ARG A 92 -15.77 -0.15 5.55
N LYS A 93 -14.66 -0.36 6.25
CA LYS A 93 -13.76 0.73 6.65
C LYS A 93 -13.13 1.40 5.44
N LEU A 94 -12.71 0.60 4.47
CA LEU A 94 -12.10 1.11 3.23
C LEU A 94 -13.10 1.95 2.42
N GLU A 95 -14.32 1.45 2.24
CA GLU A 95 -15.40 2.18 1.57
C GLU A 95 -15.71 3.51 2.27
N ASN A 96 -15.84 3.49 3.60
CA ASN A 96 -16.06 4.73 4.36
C ASN A 96 -14.89 5.71 4.20
N LEU A 97 -13.66 5.22 4.13
CA LEU A 97 -12.48 6.05 3.93
C LEU A 97 -12.49 6.73 2.55
N THR A 98 -13.00 6.08 1.51
CA THR A 98 -13.17 6.73 0.18
C THR A 98 -14.11 7.94 0.22
N LYS A 99 -15.02 8.00 1.19
CA LYS A 99 -16.04 9.06 1.34
C LYS A 99 -15.62 10.14 2.34
N THR A 100 -14.79 9.80 3.32
CA THR A 100 -14.45 10.66 4.47
C THR A 100 -12.98 11.11 4.47
N CYS A 101 -12.19 10.71 3.47
CA CYS A 101 -10.79 11.09 3.36
C CYS A 101 -10.64 12.61 3.33
N LYS A 102 -9.79 13.15 4.21
CA LYS A 102 -9.47 14.58 4.27
C LYS A 102 -8.50 15.04 3.19
N TYR A 103 -7.84 14.10 2.50
CA TYR A 103 -6.85 14.36 1.47
C TYR A 103 -7.45 13.97 0.10
N PRO A 104 -7.95 14.94 -0.69
CA PRO A 104 -8.60 14.68 -1.98
C PRO A 104 -7.71 13.88 -2.94
N GLU A 105 -6.42 14.13 -2.92
CA GLU A 105 -5.41 13.49 -3.77
C GLU A 105 -5.27 11.99 -3.48
N PHE A 106 -5.67 11.54 -2.29
CA PHE A 106 -5.67 10.12 -1.93
C PHE A 106 -6.93 9.38 -2.40
N VAL A 107 -8.02 10.11 -2.68
CA VAL A 107 -9.32 9.50 -3.03
C VAL A 107 -9.26 8.62 -4.28
N PRO A 108 -8.58 9.00 -5.39
CA PRO A 108 -8.43 8.12 -6.55
C PRO A 108 -7.76 6.79 -6.19
N PHE A 109 -6.66 6.82 -5.44
CA PHE A 109 -5.96 5.61 -5.01
C PHE A 109 -6.80 4.74 -4.08
N LEU A 110 -7.52 5.36 -3.12
CA LEU A 110 -8.40 4.63 -2.20
C LEU A 110 -9.54 3.91 -2.93
N LYS A 111 -10.11 4.53 -3.97
CA LYS A 111 -11.14 3.91 -4.81
C LYS A 111 -10.58 2.71 -5.57
N GLU A 112 -9.36 2.81 -6.10
CA GLU A 112 -8.69 1.71 -6.77
C GLU A 112 -8.46 0.53 -5.81
N ILE A 113 -7.87 0.80 -4.64
CA ILE A 113 -7.66 -0.22 -3.60
C ILE A 113 -8.99 -0.89 -3.22
N TYR A 114 -10.04 -0.10 -3.00
CA TYR A 114 -11.37 -0.64 -2.69
C TYR A 114 -11.90 -1.56 -3.80
N PHE A 115 -11.79 -1.14 -5.05
CA PHE A 115 -12.26 -1.91 -6.19
C PHE A 115 -11.50 -3.23 -6.33
N THR A 116 -10.16 -3.20 -6.24
CA THR A 116 -9.32 -4.39 -6.28
C THR A 116 -9.71 -5.38 -5.17
N ASN A 117 -9.83 -4.91 -3.93
CA ASN A 117 -10.15 -5.78 -2.78
C ASN A 117 -11.56 -6.35 -2.85
N LYS A 118 -12.53 -5.56 -3.33
CA LYS A 118 -13.91 -6.02 -3.51
C LYS A 118 -13.99 -7.14 -4.55
N ASN A 119 -13.24 -7.03 -5.64
CA ASN A 119 -13.25 -8.03 -6.71
C ASN A 119 -12.57 -9.34 -6.27
N SER A 120 -11.45 -9.25 -5.55
CA SER A 120 -10.78 -10.45 -5.01
C SER A 120 -11.68 -11.27 -4.08
N ILE A 121 -12.54 -10.62 -3.29
CA ILE A 121 -13.50 -11.31 -2.42
C ILE A 121 -14.63 -11.97 -3.23
N ASN A 122 -15.08 -11.36 -4.33
CA ASN A 122 -16.16 -11.93 -5.14
C ASN A 122 -15.69 -13.13 -5.97
N GLU A 123 -14.42 -13.15 -6.39
CA GLU A 123 -13.83 -14.28 -7.11
C GLU A 123 -13.71 -15.53 -6.22
N ASP A 124 -13.46 -15.38 -4.91
CA ASP A 124 -13.42 -16.49 -3.96
C ASP A 124 -14.81 -17.09 -3.63
N VAL A 125 -15.90 -16.37 -3.87
CA VAL A 125 -17.28 -16.85 -3.65
C VAL A 125 -17.88 -17.47 -4.93
N GLY A 126 -17.17 -17.37 -6.06
CA GLY A 126 -17.63 -17.75 -7.40
C GLY A 126 -17.42 -19.22 -7.81
N CYS A 127 -17.14 -20.14 -6.88
CA CYS A 127 -16.93 -21.56 -7.21
C CYS A 127 -17.52 -22.51 -6.14
N MET A 128 -18.85 -22.51 -6.01
CA MET A 128 -19.57 -23.70 -5.55
C MET A 128 -20.64 -24.09 -6.56
N LYS A 129 -20.20 -24.82 -7.59
CA LYS A 129 -21.04 -25.78 -8.31
C LYS A 129 -20.49 -27.16 -7.99
N ASP A 130 -21.11 -27.82 -7.00
CA ASP A 130 -20.99 -29.28 -6.84
C ASP A 130 -22.28 -29.93 -7.38
N PRO A 131 -22.28 -31.22 -7.81
CA PRO A 131 -21.24 -32.23 -7.59
C PRO A 131 -20.95 -33.12 -8.83
N VAL A 132 -19.71 -33.26 -9.28
CA VAL A 132 -19.26 -34.54 -9.89
C VAL A 132 -17.78 -34.78 -9.56
N GLY A 133 -17.57 -35.56 -8.50
CA GLY A 133 -16.43 -36.46 -8.29
C GLY A 133 -15.02 -35.92 -8.51
N PHE A 134 -14.39 -35.37 -7.47
CA PHE A 134 -12.94 -35.48 -7.32
C PHE A 134 -12.56 -35.67 -5.85
N LYS A 135 -11.68 -36.63 -5.61
CA LYS A 135 -11.35 -37.23 -4.30
C LYS A 135 -10.79 -36.19 -3.31
N SER A 136 -11.17 -36.37 -2.04
CA SER A 136 -10.64 -35.60 -0.92
C SER A 136 -9.12 -35.76 -0.75
N THR A 137 -8.43 -34.66 -0.49
CA THR A 137 -7.14 -34.68 0.21
C THR A 137 -7.16 -33.64 1.32
N LYS A 138 -7.37 -34.14 2.54
CA LYS A 138 -7.05 -33.46 3.79
C LYS A 138 -5.56 -33.05 3.77
N LYS A 139 -5.26 -31.76 3.71
CA LYS A 139 -3.95 -31.19 4.09
C LYS A 139 -4.08 -29.67 4.24
N ASN A 140 -4.79 -29.21 5.28
CA ASN A 140 -4.87 -27.78 5.57
C ASN A 140 -4.87 -27.41 7.06
N GLU A 141 -4.30 -28.24 7.94
CA GLU A 141 -4.17 -27.92 9.37
C GLU A 141 -2.72 -27.88 9.90
N GLN A 142 -1.70 -28.22 9.08
CA GLN A 142 -0.30 -28.24 9.54
C GLN A 142 0.45 -26.93 9.25
N THR A 143 0.14 -26.21 8.17
CA THR A 143 0.88 -25.03 7.73
C THR A 143 0.67 -23.78 8.61
N VAL A 144 -0.44 -23.75 9.37
CA VAL A 144 -0.76 -22.66 10.30
C VAL A 144 -0.03 -22.83 11.64
N LYS A 145 0.35 -24.06 12.03
CA LYS A 145 1.12 -24.30 13.26
C LYS A 145 2.61 -24.00 13.11
N ASP A 146 3.17 -24.19 11.92
CA ASP A 146 4.62 -23.99 11.70
C ASP A 146 5.01 -22.51 11.52
N SER A 147 4.07 -21.63 11.14
CA SER A 147 4.31 -20.19 10.99
C SER A 147 4.16 -19.40 12.31
N LEU A 148 3.46 -19.96 13.30
CA LEU A 148 3.37 -19.40 14.67
C LEU A 148 4.58 -19.76 15.54
N PHE A 149 5.40 -20.75 15.16
CA PHE A 149 6.54 -21.21 15.97
C PHE A 149 7.86 -20.47 15.70
N ILE A 150 7.96 -19.69 14.61
CA ILE A 150 9.16 -18.89 14.30
C ILE A 150 9.21 -17.61 15.17
N GLY A 151 8.07 -17.16 15.71
CA GLY A 151 7.97 -15.95 16.55
C GLY A 151 8.25 -16.14 18.05
N LEU A 152 8.40 -17.37 18.54
CA LEU A 152 8.56 -17.66 19.98
C LEU A 152 9.94 -18.20 20.40
N ASN A 153 10.86 -18.42 19.44
CA ASN A 153 12.24 -18.83 19.73
C ASN A 153 13.29 -17.72 19.50
N ALA A 154 12.88 -16.48 19.22
CA ALA A 154 13.80 -15.32 19.12
C ALA A 154 14.00 -14.57 20.45
N TYR A 155 13.41 -15.06 21.54
CA TYR A 155 13.68 -14.61 22.92
C TYR A 155 14.07 -15.81 23.78
N ILE A 156 15.25 -16.37 23.52
CA ILE A 156 16.18 -17.00 24.48
C ILE A 156 17.46 -17.21 23.68
N LEU A 157 18.38 -16.25 23.80
CA LEU A 157 19.84 -16.43 23.89
C LEU A 157 20.46 -15.08 24.26
#